data_AF-A0A972RD64-F1
#
_entry.id   AF-A0A972RD64-F1
#
_cell.length_a   1.000
_cell.length_b   1.000
_cell.length_c   1.000
_cell.angle_alpha   90.00
_cell.angle_beta   90.00
_cell.angle_gamma   90.00
#
_symmetry.space_group_name_H-M   'P 1'
#
loop_
_entity.id
_entity.type
_entity.pdbx_description
1 polymer ?
#
loop_
_entity_poly.entity_id
_entity_poly.type
_entity_poly.pdbx_seq_one_letter_code
_entity_poly.pdbx_strand_id
1 'polypeptide(L)'
;MKMIRLVIYTTILSVVAIVMIQSGHQSVNKDDDTLQSGIIYSRLDNVDQLFQEDFDCNAVPPVVYTKVVSLAHLPISKRKEAFIRIVLPSILIAEHEIKSERSRLEELIKKMKQGETLTKNEVTYIKRLFKKYRTNNFKELLVRLNTHPPSIILAQAALESGWGSSRFFVEANNIFGIWTFKSKGG
;
A
#
# COMPACT_ATOMS: atom_id res chain seq x y z
N MET A 1 -36.25 -35.69 -9.71
CA MET A 1 -35.57 -34.83 -8.70
C MET A 1 -34.18 -34.28 -9.12
N LYS A 2 -33.50 -34.82 -10.15
CA LYS A 2 -32.22 -34.27 -10.66
C LYS A 2 -32.36 -33.03 -11.58
N MET A 3 -33.44 -32.93 -12.37
CA MET A 3 -33.64 -31.77 -13.27
C MET A 3 -33.94 -30.45 -12.54
N ILE A 4 -34.61 -30.48 -11.40
CA ILE A 4 -34.96 -29.25 -10.64
C ILE A 4 -33.71 -28.59 -10.04
N ARG A 5 -32.70 -29.37 -9.61
CA ARG A 5 -31.45 -28.82 -9.07
C ARG A 5 -30.57 -28.16 -10.15
N LEU A 6 -30.64 -28.62 -11.39
CA LEU A 6 -29.86 -28.05 -12.49
C LEU A 6 -30.41 -26.68 -12.93
N VAL A 7 -31.74 -26.53 -12.99
CA VAL A 7 -32.41 -25.27 -13.37
C VAL A 7 -32.20 -24.15 -12.34
N ILE A 8 -32.11 -24.50 -11.05
CA ILE A 8 -31.82 -23.55 -9.97
C ILE A 8 -30.35 -23.08 -10.05
N TYR A 9 -29.41 -23.96 -10.35
CA TYR A 9 -28.00 -23.57 -10.48
C TYR A 9 -27.74 -22.65 -11.68
N THR A 10 -28.41 -22.89 -12.81
CA THR A 10 -28.25 -22.05 -14.02
C THR A 10 -28.88 -20.67 -13.85
N THR A 11 -29.98 -20.55 -13.11
CA THR A 11 -30.62 -19.25 -12.85
C THR A 11 -29.86 -18.42 -11.81
N ILE A 12 -29.25 -19.05 -10.81
CA ILE A 12 -28.39 -18.34 -9.85
C ILE A 12 -27.11 -17.83 -10.53
N LEU A 13 -26.52 -18.60 -11.44
CA LEU A 13 -25.27 -18.21 -12.12
C LEU A 13 -25.49 -17.03 -13.10
N SER A 14 -26.63 -16.98 -13.79
CA SER A 14 -26.95 -15.88 -14.72
C SER A 14 -27.26 -14.58 -13.99
N VAL A 15 -27.94 -14.63 -12.83
CA VAL A 15 -28.21 -13.45 -12.01
C VAL A 15 -26.91 -12.86 -11.44
N VAL A 16 -25.94 -13.70 -11.04
CA VAL A 16 -24.62 -13.24 -10.57
C VAL A 16 -23.83 -12.56 -11.69
N ALA A 17 -23.86 -13.08 -12.91
CA ALA A 17 -23.16 -12.49 -14.05
C ALA A 17 -23.73 -11.11 -14.45
N ILE A 18 -25.06 -10.94 -14.39
CA ILE A 18 -25.72 -9.66 -14.71
C ILE A 18 -25.44 -8.59 -13.65
N VAL A 19 -25.40 -8.96 -12.37
CA VAL A 19 -25.02 -8.05 -11.26
C VAL A 19 -23.55 -7.61 -11.38
N MET A 20 -22.67 -8.49 -11.88
CA MET A 20 -21.26 -8.14 -12.12
C MET A 20 -21.07 -7.12 -13.26
N ILE A 21 -21.96 -7.11 -14.26
CA ILE A 21 -21.89 -6.18 -15.40
C ILE A 21 -22.44 -4.79 -15.02
N GLN A 22 -23.46 -4.72 -14.15
CA GLN A 22 -24.02 -3.43 -13.71
C GLN A 22 -23.21 -2.72 -12.61
N SER A 23 -22.31 -3.45 -11.93
CA SER A 23 -21.44 -2.87 -10.87
C SER A 23 -20.19 -2.17 -11.41
N GLY A 24 -20.01 -2.11 -12.74
CA GLY A 24 -18.82 -1.57 -13.41
C GLY A 24 -18.67 -0.04 -13.38
N HIS A 25 -19.62 0.69 -12.78
CA HIS A 25 -19.58 2.14 -12.70
C HIS A 25 -20.13 2.61 -11.35
N GLN A 26 -19.31 2.58 -10.30
CA GLN A 26 -19.54 3.49 -9.18
C GLN A 26 -18.26 3.86 -8.45
N SER A 27 -18.14 5.17 -8.32
CA SER A 27 -17.07 6.02 -7.82
C SER A 27 -16.27 5.50 -6.62
N VAL A 28 -14.96 5.72 -6.71
CA VAL A 28 -13.98 5.71 -5.63
C VAL A 28 -14.54 6.45 -4.42
N ASN A 29 -14.78 5.72 -3.32
CA ASN A 29 -15.32 6.29 -2.10
C ASN A 29 -14.20 6.90 -1.25
N LYS A 30 -14.46 8.11 -0.78
CA LYS A 30 -13.59 9.09 -0.10
C LYS A 30 -13.40 8.80 1.40
N ASP A 31 -13.36 7.53 1.79
CA ASP A 31 -13.40 7.12 3.21
C ASP A 31 -12.00 6.76 3.78
N ASP A 32 -10.93 7.19 3.11
CA ASP A 32 -9.52 6.96 3.47
C ASP A 32 -8.80 8.30 3.73
N ASP A 33 -9.50 9.25 4.36
CA ASP A 33 -9.13 10.68 4.39
C ASP A 33 -8.44 11.12 5.70
N THR A 34 -8.35 10.24 6.70
CA THR A 34 -7.76 10.58 8.01
C THR A 34 -6.23 10.56 8.04
N LEU A 35 -5.57 9.83 7.13
CA LEU A 35 -4.11 9.89 6.96
C LEU A 35 -3.69 10.92 5.91
N GLN A 36 -4.47 11.05 4.84
CA GLN A 36 -4.23 12.02 3.75
C GLN A 36 -4.15 13.47 4.27
N SER A 37 -4.87 13.78 5.35
CA SER A 37 -4.92 15.11 5.96
C SER A 37 -3.68 15.49 6.78
N GLY A 38 -2.77 14.55 7.09
CA GLY A 38 -1.56 14.80 7.88
C GLY A 38 -0.22 14.47 7.20
N ILE A 39 -0.24 13.83 6.02
CA ILE A 39 0.99 13.49 5.28
C ILE A 39 1.52 14.73 4.56
N ILE A 40 2.80 15.04 4.78
CA ILE A 40 3.48 16.16 4.14
C ILE A 40 4.14 15.66 2.86
N TYR A 41 3.70 16.19 1.71
CA TYR A 41 4.35 15.91 0.43
C TYR A 41 5.40 16.97 0.16
N SER A 42 6.65 16.55 0.01
CA SER A 42 7.76 17.47 -0.19
C SER A 42 8.63 17.06 -1.38
N ARG A 43 9.42 18.00 -1.88
CA ARG A 43 10.46 17.77 -2.88
C ARG A 43 11.80 18.05 -2.21
N LEU A 44 12.73 17.10 -2.32
CA LEU A 44 14.06 17.28 -1.79
C LEU A 44 14.98 17.77 -2.91
N ASP A 45 15.17 19.09 -2.99
CA ASP A 45 16.06 19.71 -3.99
C ASP A 45 17.50 19.88 -3.45
N ASN A 46 17.69 19.94 -2.12
CA ASN A 46 19.01 19.95 -1.47
C ASN A 46 19.01 19.01 -0.25
N VAL A 47 19.99 18.10 -0.17
CA VAL A 47 20.14 17.16 0.95
C VAL A 47 20.47 17.85 2.28
N ASP A 48 21.09 19.03 2.27
CA ASP A 48 21.43 19.77 3.50
C ASP A 48 20.18 20.10 4.33
N GLN A 49 19.03 20.23 3.69
CA GLN A 49 17.73 20.45 4.36
C GLN A 49 17.38 19.30 5.31
N LEU A 50 17.84 18.07 5.03
CA LEU A 50 17.59 16.91 5.89
C LEU A 50 18.33 16.99 7.23
N PHE A 51 19.40 17.77 7.31
CA PHE A 51 20.28 17.82 8.48
C PHE A 51 20.11 19.11 9.30
N GLN A 52 19.10 19.93 8.99
CA GLN A 52 18.80 21.16 9.73
C GLN A 52 18.16 20.88 11.09
N GLU A 53 17.50 19.73 11.23
CA GLU A 53 16.85 19.29 12.45
C GLU A 53 17.42 17.93 12.91
N ASP A 54 17.44 17.70 14.21
CA ASP A 54 17.82 16.41 14.77
C ASP A 54 16.80 15.34 14.36
N PHE A 55 17.29 14.15 14.01
CA PHE A 55 16.41 13.04 13.64
C PHE A 55 16.07 12.20 14.86
N ASP A 56 14.86 12.38 15.35
CA ASP A 56 14.31 11.49 16.36
C ASP A 56 13.66 10.28 15.69
N CYS A 57 14.31 9.12 15.80
CA CYS A 57 13.77 7.84 15.34
C CYS A 57 12.48 7.43 16.08
N ASN A 58 12.16 8.04 17.23
CA ASN A 58 10.94 7.79 17.98
C ASN A 58 9.76 8.67 17.54
N ALA A 59 10.04 9.78 16.84
CA ALA A 59 9.06 10.78 16.43
C ALA A 59 9.30 11.20 14.96
N VAL A 60 9.22 10.22 14.05
CA VAL A 60 9.46 10.45 12.63
C VAL A 60 8.27 11.18 11.99
N PRO A 61 8.45 12.36 11.37
CA PRO A 61 7.36 13.10 10.73
C PRO A 61 6.87 12.36 9.47
N PRO A 62 5.55 12.36 9.18
CA PRO A 62 4.97 11.63 8.05
C PRO A 62 5.20 12.39 6.73
N VAL A 63 6.44 12.43 6.26
CA VAL A 63 6.83 13.11 5.02
C VAL A 63 6.99 12.11 3.87
N VAL A 64 6.43 12.42 2.70
CA VAL A 64 6.66 11.67 1.45
C VAL A 64 7.42 12.55 0.48
N TYR A 65 8.64 12.15 0.16
CA TYR A 65 9.45 12.83 -0.84
C TYR A 65 9.03 12.41 -2.25
N THR A 66 8.40 13.33 -2.97
CA THR A 66 7.93 13.14 -4.36
C THR A 66 9.05 13.25 -5.39
N LYS A 67 10.21 13.77 -4.97
CA LYS A 67 11.44 13.85 -5.76
C LYS A 67 12.63 13.83 -4.81
N VAL A 68 13.64 13.04 -5.14
CA VAL A 68 14.91 12.95 -4.40
C VAL A 68 16.10 13.30 -5.29
N VAL A 69 17.22 13.66 -4.68
CA VAL A 69 18.51 13.89 -5.35
C VAL A 69 19.48 12.73 -5.10
N SER A 70 20.47 12.57 -5.98
CA SER A 70 21.48 11.52 -5.81
C SER A 70 22.30 11.75 -4.54
N LEU A 71 22.42 10.71 -3.70
CA LEU A 71 23.22 10.75 -2.48
C LEU A 71 24.68 10.32 -2.70
N ALA A 72 25.05 10.00 -3.94
CA ALA A 72 26.37 9.46 -4.29
C ALA A 72 27.55 10.39 -3.96
N HIS A 73 27.32 11.70 -3.93
CA HIS A 73 28.33 12.70 -3.63
C HIS A 73 28.66 12.82 -2.13
N LEU A 74 27.81 12.28 -1.26
CA LEU A 74 27.98 12.38 0.19
C LEU A 74 28.97 11.34 0.74
N PRO A 75 29.70 11.66 1.82
CA PRO A 75 30.45 10.66 2.59
C PRO A 75 29.54 9.51 3.05
N ILE A 76 30.09 8.30 3.16
CA ILE A 76 29.33 7.07 3.43
C ILE A 76 28.41 7.23 4.66
N SER A 77 28.90 7.81 5.76
CA SER A 77 28.10 8.00 6.97
C SER A 77 26.89 8.91 6.73
N LYS A 78 27.10 10.10 6.15
CA LYS A 78 26.02 11.05 5.83
C LYS A 78 25.05 10.50 4.79
N ARG A 79 25.55 9.71 3.82
CA ARG A 79 24.73 9.04 2.82
C ARG A 79 23.73 8.08 3.44
N LYS A 80 24.21 7.22 4.35
CA LYS A 80 23.35 6.27 5.07
C LYS A 80 22.29 6.99 5.89
N GLU A 81 22.68 8.04 6.61
CA GLU A 81 21.75 8.84 7.40
C GLU A 81 20.69 9.53 6.54
N ALA A 82 21.11 10.25 5.48
CA ALA A 82 20.20 10.89 4.54
C ALA A 82 19.22 9.88 3.93
N PHE A 83 19.71 8.69 3.55
CA PHE A 83 18.87 7.62 3.03
C PHE A 83 17.78 7.20 4.02
N ILE A 84 18.15 7.00 5.29
CA ILE A 84 17.18 6.64 6.34
C ILE A 84 16.15 7.76 6.53
N ARG A 85 16.59 9.02 6.63
CA ARG A 85 15.72 10.19 6.79
C ARG A 85 14.70 10.33 5.64
N ILE A 86 15.11 10.00 4.42
CA ILE A 86 14.22 10.04 3.24
C ILE A 86 13.23 8.87 3.23
N VAL A 87 13.71 7.66 3.51
CA VAL A 87 12.96 6.43 3.21
C VAL A 87 12.10 5.97 4.38
N LEU A 88 12.57 6.11 5.62
CA LEU A 88 11.87 5.62 6.81
C LEU A 88 10.45 6.19 6.96
N PRO A 89 10.20 7.51 6.78
CA PRO A 89 8.84 8.05 6.85
C PRO A 89 7.84 7.33 5.92
N SER A 90 8.24 7.07 4.67
CA SER A 90 7.38 6.42 3.69
C SER A 90 7.10 4.96 4.04
N ILE A 91 8.08 4.25 4.62
CA ILE A 91 7.89 2.88 5.13
C ILE A 91 6.87 2.88 6.26
N LEU A 92 7.00 3.80 7.23
CA LEU A 92 6.11 3.88 8.39
C LEU A 92 4.67 4.25 7.99
N ILE A 93 4.50 5.17 7.03
CA ILE A 93 3.18 5.52 6.48
C ILE A 93 2.53 4.29 5.86
N ALA A 94 3.23 3.59 4.95
CA ALA A 94 2.69 2.41 4.29
C ALA A 94 2.38 1.27 5.28
N GLU A 95 3.26 1.07 6.29
CA GLU A 95 3.02 0.09 7.35
C GLU A 95 1.75 0.42 8.14
N HIS A 96 1.58 1.68 8.54
CA HIS A 96 0.41 2.14 9.27
C HIS A 96 -0.88 1.96 8.47
N GLU A 97 -0.87 2.32 7.18
CA GLU A 97 -2.01 2.12 6.27
C GLU A 97 -2.40 0.64 6.19
N ILE A 98 -1.43 -0.26 5.95
CA ILE A 98 -1.69 -1.70 5.83
C ILE A 98 -2.20 -2.27 7.16
N LYS A 99 -1.63 -1.85 8.30
CA LYS A 99 -2.10 -2.26 9.64
C LYS A 99 -3.52 -1.78 9.91
N SER A 100 -3.86 -0.55 9.53
CA SER A 100 -5.23 -0.02 9.67
C SER A 100 -6.22 -0.82 8.82
N GLU A 101 -5.86 -1.13 7.56
CA GLU A 101 -6.67 -1.98 6.69
C GLU A 101 -6.88 -3.37 7.29
N ARG A 102 -5.82 -3.94 7.89
CA ARG A 102 -5.88 -5.23 8.57
C ARG A 102 -6.84 -5.20 9.77
N SER A 103 -6.68 -4.24 10.68
CA SER A 103 -7.49 -4.14 11.89
C SER A 103 -8.97 -4.00 11.54
N ARG A 104 -9.30 -3.12 10.59
CA ARG A 104 -10.67 -2.94 10.10
C ARG A 104 -11.23 -4.23 9.48
N LEU A 105 -10.43 -4.95 8.70
CA LEU A 105 -10.86 -6.24 8.15
C LEU A 105 -11.13 -7.28 9.24
N GLU A 106 -10.29 -7.36 10.27
CA GLU A 106 -10.46 -8.28 11.40
C GLU A 106 -11.76 -7.99 12.17
N GLU A 107 -12.09 -6.72 12.39
CA GLU A 107 -13.37 -6.30 12.97
C GLU A 107 -14.56 -6.74 12.12
N LEU A 108 -14.51 -6.55 10.80
CA LEU A 108 -15.58 -6.98 9.89
C LEU A 108 -15.74 -8.50 9.87
N ILE A 109 -14.63 -9.25 9.91
CA ILE A 109 -14.67 -10.72 10.01
C ILE A 109 -15.30 -11.15 11.33
N LYS A 110 -14.98 -10.46 12.45
CA LYS A 110 -15.58 -10.74 13.76
C LYS A 110 -17.09 -10.50 13.74
N LYS A 111 -17.53 -9.36 13.19
CA LYS A 111 -18.94 -9.00 12.99
C LYS A 111 -19.69 -10.09 12.20
N MET A 112 -19.12 -10.54 11.08
CA MET A 112 -19.69 -11.65 10.29
C MET A 112 -19.80 -12.96 11.08
N LYS A 113 -18.78 -13.30 11.89
CA LYS A 113 -18.79 -14.52 12.73
C LYS A 113 -19.85 -14.46 13.83
N GLN A 114 -20.22 -13.27 14.27
CA GLN A 114 -21.29 -13.04 15.24
C GLN A 114 -22.70 -13.08 14.60
N GLY A 115 -22.79 -13.29 13.29
CA GLY A 115 -24.06 -13.35 12.55
C GLY A 115 -24.64 -11.98 12.19
N GLU A 116 -23.89 -10.90 12.41
CA GLU A 116 -24.33 -9.57 12.04
C GLU A 116 -24.25 -9.35 10.52
N THR A 117 -25.20 -8.57 10.00
CA THR A 117 -25.22 -8.22 8.58
C THR A 117 -24.27 -7.05 8.30
N LEU A 118 -23.46 -7.17 7.26
CA LEU A 118 -22.61 -6.07 6.80
C LEU A 118 -23.42 -5.01 6.06
N THR A 119 -23.08 -3.75 6.28
CA THR A 119 -23.60 -2.63 5.50
C THR A 119 -23.05 -2.66 4.06
N LYS A 120 -23.72 -1.95 3.14
CA LYS A 120 -23.24 -1.84 1.75
C LYS A 120 -21.81 -1.28 1.67
N ASN A 121 -21.47 -0.31 2.52
CA ASN A 121 -20.14 0.31 2.54
C ASN A 121 -19.06 -0.67 3.02
N GLU A 122 -19.36 -1.50 4.04
CA GLU A 122 -18.44 -2.54 4.52
C GLU A 122 -18.20 -3.61 3.45
N VAL A 123 -19.25 -4.03 2.74
CA VAL A 123 -19.12 -4.97 1.60
C VAL A 123 -18.26 -4.36 0.49
N THR A 124 -18.48 -3.10 0.13
CA THR A 124 -17.68 -2.39 -0.87
C THR A 124 -16.22 -2.25 -0.44
N TYR A 125 -15.98 -1.96 0.84
CA TYR A 125 -14.64 -1.87 1.42
C TYR A 125 -13.90 -3.21 1.30
N ILE A 126 -14.52 -4.33 1.68
CA ILE A 126 -13.93 -5.67 1.54
C ILE A 126 -13.64 -6.00 0.07
N LYS A 127 -14.58 -5.70 -0.84
CA LYS A 127 -14.37 -5.88 -2.29
C LYS A 127 -13.18 -5.08 -2.81
N ARG A 128 -12.99 -3.85 -2.34
CA ARG A 128 -11.82 -3.02 -2.66
C ARG A 128 -10.53 -3.68 -2.19
N LEU A 129 -10.48 -4.20 -0.95
CA LEU A 129 -9.32 -4.92 -0.44
C LEU A 129 -9.02 -6.18 -1.26
N PHE A 130 -10.02 -6.99 -1.58
CA PHE A 130 -9.86 -8.15 -2.44
C PHE A 130 -9.24 -7.80 -3.81
N LYS A 131 -9.71 -6.71 -4.42
CA LYS A 131 -9.13 -6.19 -5.68
C LYS A 131 -7.70 -5.69 -5.49
N LYS A 132 -7.44 -4.86 -4.47
CA LYS A 132 -6.13 -4.26 -4.16
C LYS A 132 -5.07 -5.36 -3.94
N TYR A 133 -5.40 -6.35 -3.13
CA TYR A 133 -4.50 -7.44 -2.77
C TYR A 133 -4.64 -8.68 -3.66
N ARG A 134 -5.44 -8.62 -4.73
CA ARG A 134 -5.59 -9.67 -5.76
C ARG A 134 -5.94 -11.06 -5.20
N THR A 135 -6.87 -11.14 -4.24
CA THR A 135 -7.41 -12.40 -3.70
C THR A 135 -8.92 -12.29 -3.58
N ASN A 136 -9.59 -13.42 -3.39
CA ASN A 136 -11.01 -13.54 -3.04
C ASN A 136 -11.21 -14.35 -1.74
N ASN A 137 -10.12 -14.65 -1.01
CA ASN A 137 -10.11 -15.48 0.18
C ASN A 137 -9.68 -14.65 1.40
N PHE A 138 -10.50 -14.62 2.46
CA PHE A 138 -10.20 -13.84 3.67
C PHE A 138 -8.90 -14.25 4.38
N LYS A 139 -8.58 -15.55 4.43
CA LYS A 139 -7.36 -16.05 5.07
C LYS A 139 -6.13 -15.56 4.30
N GLU A 140 -6.17 -15.63 2.98
CA GLU A 140 -5.10 -15.12 2.12
C GLU A 140 -4.98 -13.59 2.19
N LEU A 141 -6.12 -12.88 2.24
CA LEU A 141 -6.14 -11.43 2.40
C LEU A 141 -5.46 -11.00 3.70
N LEU A 142 -5.75 -11.68 4.82
CA LEU A 142 -5.06 -11.46 6.09
C LEU A 142 -3.56 -11.75 5.98
N VAL A 143 -3.14 -12.80 5.27
CA VAL A 143 -1.70 -13.05 5.08
C VAL A 143 -1.04 -11.92 4.28
N ARG A 144 -1.70 -11.38 3.26
CA ARG A 144 -1.17 -10.26 2.43
C ARG A 144 -1.13 -8.92 3.16
N LEU A 145 -1.95 -8.76 4.19
CA LEU A 145 -1.97 -7.58 5.06
C LEU A 145 -0.97 -7.69 6.23
N ASN A 146 -0.12 -8.73 6.28
CA ASN A 146 0.98 -8.78 7.24
C ASN A 146 2.12 -7.89 6.77
N THR A 147 2.51 -6.93 7.62
CA THR A 147 3.68 -6.09 7.39
C THR A 147 4.95 -6.74 7.93
N HIS A 148 6.09 -6.32 7.40
CA HIS A 148 7.41 -6.69 7.93
C HIS A 148 7.94 -5.55 8.81
N PRO A 149 8.87 -5.81 9.75
CA PRO A 149 9.49 -4.75 10.53
C PRO A 149 10.13 -3.68 9.63
N PRO A 150 9.96 -2.38 9.94
CA PRO A 150 10.54 -1.29 9.15
C PRO A 150 12.04 -1.43 8.89
N SER A 151 12.79 -1.97 9.86
CA SER A 151 14.23 -2.21 9.75
C SER A 151 14.59 -3.19 8.62
N ILE A 152 13.79 -4.24 8.41
CA ILE A 152 14.02 -5.23 7.34
C ILE A 152 13.74 -4.60 5.98
N ILE A 153 12.63 -3.88 5.87
CA ILE A 153 12.23 -3.18 4.63
C ILE A 153 13.31 -2.15 4.25
N LEU A 154 13.78 -1.39 5.24
CA LEU A 154 14.82 -0.37 5.07
C LEU A 154 16.16 -0.99 4.67
N ALA A 155 16.56 -2.10 5.28
CA ALA A 155 17.78 -2.82 4.92
C ALA A 155 17.74 -3.32 3.46
N GLN A 156 16.60 -3.86 3.03
CA GLN A 156 16.41 -4.27 1.64
C GLN A 156 16.46 -3.06 0.69
N ALA A 157 15.75 -1.98 1.00
CA ALA A 157 15.79 -0.76 0.20
C ALA A 157 17.22 -0.19 0.09
N ALA A 158 17.99 -0.23 1.19
CA ALA A 158 19.38 0.20 1.20
C ALA A 158 20.26 -0.66 0.29
N LEU A 159 20.08 -1.98 0.33
CA LEU A 159 20.83 -2.92 -0.50
C LEU A 159 20.54 -2.72 -2.00
N GLU A 160 19.26 -2.64 -2.37
CA GLU A 160 18.82 -2.54 -3.78
C GLU A 160 19.13 -1.16 -4.40
N SER A 161 19.11 -0.10 -3.59
CA SER A 161 19.39 1.27 -4.07
C SER A 161 20.85 1.72 -3.90
N GLY A 162 21.69 0.91 -3.23
CA GLY A 162 23.04 1.31 -2.84
C GLY A 162 23.06 2.50 -1.88
N TRP A 163 22.16 2.54 -0.90
CA TRP A 163 21.94 3.70 -0.03
C TRP A 163 21.61 4.99 -0.81
N GLY A 164 20.79 4.88 -1.85
CA GLY A 164 20.36 6.01 -2.67
C GLY A 164 21.42 6.58 -3.63
N SER A 165 22.49 5.85 -3.90
CA SER A 165 23.48 6.22 -4.94
C SER A 165 23.09 5.73 -6.33
N SER A 166 22.16 4.78 -6.45
CA SER A 166 21.68 4.26 -7.73
C SER A 166 20.94 5.34 -8.52
N ARG A 167 21.20 5.46 -9.82
CA ARG A 167 20.43 6.35 -10.71
C ARG A 167 18.93 6.06 -10.68
N PHE A 168 18.53 4.80 -10.43
CA PHE A 168 17.13 4.38 -10.37
C PHE A 168 16.41 4.89 -9.11
N PHE A 169 17.15 5.15 -8.02
CA PHE A 169 16.60 5.80 -6.83
C PHE A 169 16.14 7.22 -7.16
N VAL A 170 16.90 7.93 -8.00
CA VAL A 170 16.64 9.34 -8.38
C VAL A 170 15.63 9.47 -9.52
N GLU A 171 15.80 8.70 -10.59
CA GLU A 171 15.00 8.84 -11.81
C GLU A 171 13.58 8.27 -11.67
N ALA A 172 13.40 7.26 -10.80
CA ALA A 172 12.13 6.56 -10.65
C ALA A 172 11.52 6.66 -9.25
N ASN A 173 12.13 7.43 -8.32
CA ASN A 173 11.83 7.39 -6.88
C ASN A 173 11.71 5.94 -6.36
N ASN A 174 12.50 5.04 -6.94
CA ASN A 174 12.30 3.61 -6.81
C ASN A 174 13.30 3.04 -5.80
N ILE A 175 12.88 3.06 -4.55
CA ILE A 175 13.69 2.66 -3.41
C ILE A 175 13.95 1.14 -3.34
N PHE A 176 13.19 0.34 -4.11
CA PHE A 176 13.31 -1.13 -4.16
C PHE A 176 13.83 -1.66 -5.51
N GLY A 177 14.27 -0.79 -6.42
CA GLY A 177 14.84 -1.22 -7.70
C GLY A 177 13.88 -2.01 -8.61
N ILE A 178 12.55 -1.92 -8.41
CA ILE A 178 11.56 -2.65 -9.22
C ILE A 178 11.49 -2.09 -10.64
N TRP A 179 11.93 -2.88 -11.63
CA TRP A 179 11.75 -2.53 -13.04
C TRP A 179 10.27 -2.65 -13.42
N THR A 180 9.66 -1.54 -13.85
CA THR A 180 8.41 -1.63 -14.64
C THR A 180 8.80 -1.72 -16.11
N PHE A 181 8.75 -2.93 -16.68
CA PHE A 181 8.82 -3.07 -18.14
C PHE A 181 7.57 -2.42 -18.71
N LYS A 182 7.72 -1.21 -19.27
CA LYS A 182 6.68 -0.64 -20.13
C LYS A 182 6.64 -1.53 -21.37
N SER A 183 5.70 -2.46 -21.41
CA SER A 183 5.34 -3.17 -22.64
C SER A 183 5.05 -2.11 -23.70
N LYS A 184 5.93 -1.96 -24.68
CA LYS A 184 5.57 -1.33 -25.96
C LYS A 184 4.53 -2.26 -26.58
N GLY A 185 3.25 -1.97 -26.34
CA GLY A 185 2.16 -2.52 -27.15
C GLY A 185 2.24 -1.89 -28.53
N GLY A 186 2.43 -2.72 -29.55
CA GLY A 186 2.19 -2.37 -30.94
C GLY A 186 0.71 -2.41 -31.31
#